data_AF-A0A564G3J9-F1
#
_entry.id   AF-A0A564G3J9-F1
#
_cell.length_a   1.000
_cell.length_b   1.000
_cell.length_c   1.000
_cell.angle_alpha   90.00
_cell.angle_beta   90.00
_cell.angle_gamma   90.00
#
_symmetry.space_group_name_H-M   'P 1'
#
loop_
_entity.id
_entity.type
_entity.pdbx_description
1 polymer ?
#
loop_
_entity_poly.entity_id
_entity_poly.type
_entity_poly.pdbx_seq_one_letter_code
_entity_poly.pdbx_strand_id
1 'polypeptide(L)'
;MGTVRKLSSEELGNRGEKEFDSLCSSTKLIVNSVKRDLTGWDFLIEFPQEAQSNIPLDVRNNPHSCKIQIKAMWEDNDEVKFRLSSLERLAKDPGPTFVCVLKFGPDLKCTKLYFIHLLDDNLALVLKRLRSESAKGISKINNKEVAIRPSKIGIEIKPDGGEIERTILKQIGDSFEAYTSKKSSQLRNLGFEQDRLTFSVTFKVPPKQIAEAFLGSGEALEVSRFEGVESRFGIPLPILGINGPGRLSIQPTNPGTYTIALRSLKGGLPVILVATMYSIPPAMAARLGGPQVRLDTGLLDIRMKAKSCTITALEAGKLNIKASLSDWLSHFKALKIMVDGNFVFELRSQGKKLLNERFKESMQHVSKDNLQQATLVAQRLQKLVALTHSRVDEKFTLHAMMGSCDQIELAHTLCFGSESAEPITIDFDFSRSDLVEDGTGGRLISFIPLGGKLLVFAVPVKSIDFNSNPRVVVDVPSGEQLEIDLVDRSDYSEYIECFRDIPEAPLLLFRDLKQA
;
A
#
# COMPACT_ATOMS: atom_id res chain seq x y z
N MET A 1 67.03 -19.23 21.14
CA MET A 1 67.05 -18.77 22.56
C MET A 1 65.69 -18.20 22.86
N GLY A 2 64.94 -18.77 23.80
CA GLY A 2 63.62 -18.24 24.17
C GLY A 2 63.77 -16.92 24.91
N THR A 3 63.15 -15.86 24.41
CA THR A 3 63.08 -14.56 25.07
C THR A 3 62.33 -14.74 26.39
N VAL A 4 63.03 -14.62 27.52
CA VAL A 4 62.41 -14.71 28.84
C VAL A 4 61.48 -13.50 29.01
N ARG A 5 60.16 -13.75 29.06
CA ARG A 5 59.14 -12.72 29.27
C ARG A 5 59.21 -12.25 30.72
N LYS A 6 59.42 -10.95 30.92
CA LYS A 6 59.64 -10.36 32.24
C LYS A 6 58.37 -10.17 33.07
N LEU A 7 57.19 -10.22 32.44
CA LEU A 7 55.89 -9.99 33.07
C LEU A 7 54.90 -11.11 32.70
N SER A 8 54.03 -11.44 33.64
CA SER A 8 52.83 -12.24 33.36
C SER A 8 51.84 -11.49 32.47
N SER A 9 50.82 -12.18 31.95
CA SER A 9 49.81 -11.55 31.07
C SER A 9 48.99 -10.48 31.79
N GLU A 10 48.74 -10.63 33.08
CA GLU A 10 47.97 -9.66 33.88
C GLU A 10 48.80 -8.41 34.17
N GLU A 11 50.06 -8.60 34.58
CA GLU A 11 50.99 -7.49 34.80
C GLU A 11 51.27 -6.70 33.51
N LEU A 12 51.36 -7.39 32.37
CA LEU A 12 51.50 -6.73 31.06
C LEU A 12 50.25 -5.94 30.70
N GLY A 13 49.06 -6.45 31.02
CA GLY A 13 47.78 -5.73 30.86
C GLY A 13 47.76 -4.43 31.66
N ASN A 14 48.05 -4.52 32.97
CA ASN A 14 48.14 -3.35 33.86
C ASN A 14 49.20 -2.34 33.40
N ARG A 15 50.32 -2.82 32.84
CA ARG A 15 51.34 -1.94 32.25
C ARG A 15 50.80 -1.23 31.01
N GLY A 16 50.07 -1.94 30.15
CA GLY A 16 49.43 -1.36 28.96
C GLY A 16 48.49 -0.22 29.27
N GLU A 17 47.64 -0.37 30.28
CA GLU A 17 46.72 0.69 30.72
C GLU A 17 47.46 1.93 31.24
N LYS A 18 48.49 1.74 32.07
CA LYS A 18 49.32 2.84 32.59
C LYS A 18 50.10 3.56 31.49
N GLU A 19 50.63 2.80 30.53
CA GLU A 19 51.36 3.36 29.39
C GLU A 19 50.41 4.20 28.52
N PHE A 20 49.21 3.68 28.24
CA PHE A 20 48.20 4.40 27.46
C PHE A 20 47.76 5.71 28.16
N ASP A 21 47.49 5.65 29.47
CA ASP A 21 47.16 6.82 30.28
C ASP A 21 48.28 7.88 30.26
N SER A 22 49.53 7.43 30.37
CA SER A 22 50.71 8.30 30.26
C SER A 22 50.84 8.93 28.87
N LEU A 23 50.58 8.18 27.80
CA LEU A 23 50.61 8.70 26.43
C LEU A 23 49.52 9.76 26.22
N CYS A 24 48.30 9.51 26.67
CA CYS A 24 47.22 10.48 26.53
C CYS A 24 47.41 11.71 27.43
N SER A 25 48.02 11.57 28.60
CA SER A 25 48.34 12.70 29.50
C SER A 25 49.32 13.72 28.88
N SER A 26 50.04 13.33 27.82
CA SER A 26 50.91 14.24 27.06
C SER A 26 50.15 15.15 26.07
N THR A 27 48.82 15.01 26.00
CA THR A 27 47.94 15.75 25.08
C THR A 27 46.91 16.60 25.83
N LYS A 28 45.99 17.24 25.11
CA LYS A 28 44.85 17.97 25.70
C LYS A 28 43.60 17.10 25.91
N LEU A 29 43.71 15.78 25.72
CA LEU A 29 42.61 14.84 25.89
C LEU A 29 42.20 14.73 27.37
N ILE A 30 40.89 14.68 27.62
CA ILE A 30 40.34 14.41 28.95
C ILE A 30 40.13 12.89 29.06
N VAL A 31 40.93 12.24 29.91
CA VAL A 31 40.97 10.78 30.05
C VAL A 31 40.30 10.35 31.34
N ASN A 32 39.20 9.60 31.23
CA ASN A 32 38.50 9.02 32.36
C ASN A 32 38.71 7.50 32.40
N SER A 33 39.47 7.02 33.38
CA SER A 33 39.69 5.58 33.60
C SER A 33 38.56 4.94 34.41
N VAL A 34 38.14 3.75 34.01
CA VAL A 34 37.08 3.00 34.70
C VAL A 34 37.71 2.02 35.69
N LYS A 35 37.54 2.26 36.99
CA LYS A 35 38.12 1.40 38.05
C LYS A 35 37.40 0.06 38.27
N ARG A 36 36.24 -0.17 37.65
CA ARG A 36 35.45 -1.41 37.79
C ARG A 36 35.27 -2.09 36.44
N ASP A 37 35.69 -3.35 36.37
CA ASP A 37 35.73 -4.20 35.17
C ASP A 37 34.34 -4.68 34.67
N LEU A 38 33.30 -3.85 34.83
CA LEU A 38 31.91 -4.17 34.54
C LEU A 38 31.38 -3.58 33.23
N THR A 39 32.12 -2.64 32.62
CA THR A 39 31.64 -1.81 31.50
C THR A 39 32.05 -2.36 30.14
N GLY A 40 33.17 -3.09 30.03
CA GLY A 40 33.68 -3.63 28.76
C GLY A 40 34.49 -2.63 27.93
N TRP A 41 34.97 -1.56 28.57
CA TRP A 41 35.97 -0.61 28.09
C TRP A 41 36.77 -0.10 29.30
N ASP A 42 38.01 0.29 29.09
CA ASP A 42 38.92 0.72 30.17
C ASP A 42 38.97 2.25 30.29
N PHE A 43 38.80 2.96 29.17
CA PHE A 43 38.85 4.42 29.10
C PHE A 43 37.64 5.03 28.36
N LEU A 44 37.16 6.16 28.87
CA LEU A 44 36.34 7.13 28.15
C LEU A 44 37.22 8.36 27.89
N ILE A 45 37.42 8.70 26.62
CA ILE A 45 38.18 9.88 26.19
C ILE A 45 37.20 10.93 25.72
N GLU A 46 37.34 12.14 26.23
CA GLU A 46 36.61 13.33 25.80
C GLU A 46 37.58 14.38 25.23
N PHE A 47 37.18 15.01 24.15
CA PHE A 47 37.93 16.09 23.53
C PHE A 47 37.52 17.44 24.16
N PRO A 48 38.44 18.41 24.25
CA PRO A 48 38.08 19.74 24.74
C PRO A 48 37.02 20.38 23.84
N GLN A 49 36.05 21.08 24.43
CA GLN A 49 35.05 21.84 23.67
C GLN A 49 35.74 22.96 22.88
N GLU A 50 35.67 22.90 21.55
CA GLU A 50 36.12 24.01 20.73
C GLU A 50 35.15 25.20 20.84
N ALA A 51 35.68 26.41 20.89
CA ALA A 51 34.88 27.62 20.92
C ALA A 51 34.16 27.81 19.58
N GLN A 52 32.90 27.42 19.51
CA GLN A 52 32.05 27.67 18.34
C GLN A 52 31.54 29.11 18.38
N SER A 53 32.34 30.01 17.80
CA SER A 53 31.97 31.40 17.53
C SER A 53 30.73 31.43 16.64
N ASN A 54 29.71 32.22 16.99
CA ASN A 54 28.47 32.44 16.22
C ASN A 54 27.41 31.32 16.22
N ILE A 55 27.44 30.37 17.17
CA ILE A 55 26.34 29.41 17.39
C ILE A 55 25.73 29.64 18.79
N PRO A 56 24.39 29.73 18.93
CA PRO A 56 23.72 29.75 20.23
C PRO A 56 24.16 28.59 21.13
N LEU A 57 24.25 28.84 22.44
CA LEU A 57 24.82 27.87 23.40
C LEU A 57 24.07 26.52 23.41
N ASP A 58 22.76 26.57 23.18
CA ASP A 58 21.83 25.43 23.13
C ASP A 58 21.93 24.59 21.85
N VAL A 59 22.60 25.12 20.81
CA VAL A 59 22.77 24.45 19.50
C VAL A 59 24.23 23.97 19.30
N ARG A 60 25.12 24.22 20.27
CA ARG A 60 26.51 23.78 20.18
C ARG A 60 26.61 22.27 20.16
N ASN A 61 27.49 21.76 19.30
CA ASN A 61 27.76 20.33 19.27
C ASN A 61 28.45 19.92 20.57
N ASN A 62 28.08 18.74 21.08
CA ASN A 62 28.83 18.10 22.16
C ASN A 62 30.26 17.83 21.71
N PRO A 63 31.23 17.84 22.64
CA PRO A 63 32.60 17.51 22.30
C PRO A 63 32.67 16.06 21.82
N HIS A 64 33.63 15.77 20.94
CA HIS A 64 33.89 14.40 20.54
C HIS A 64 34.22 13.55 21.77
N SER A 65 33.70 12.33 21.81
CA SER A 65 34.02 11.36 22.84
C SER A 65 34.15 9.97 22.25
N CYS A 66 34.94 9.11 22.88
CA CYS A 66 35.05 7.72 22.46
C CYS A 66 35.36 6.79 23.64
N LYS A 67 34.96 5.52 23.50
CA LYS A 67 35.28 4.47 24.47
C LYS A 67 36.38 3.58 23.92
N ILE A 68 37.36 3.26 24.75
CA ILE A 68 38.51 2.47 24.34
C ILE A 68 38.74 1.30 25.30
N GLN A 69 38.88 0.10 24.72
CA GLN A 69 39.40 -1.07 25.42
C GLN A 69 40.89 -1.23 25.12
N ILE A 70 41.70 -1.40 26.15
CA ILE A 70 43.14 -1.62 26.07
C ILE A 70 43.45 -3.12 26.11
N LYS A 71 44.42 -3.52 25.29
CA LYS A 71 45.14 -4.78 25.42
C LYS A 71 46.63 -4.57 25.22
N ALA A 72 47.42 -5.34 25.96
CA ALA A 72 48.86 -5.36 25.81
C ALA A 72 49.32 -6.75 25.38
N MET A 73 50.32 -6.79 24.51
CA MET A 73 50.94 -8.03 24.05
C MET A 73 52.42 -7.81 23.75
N TRP A 74 53.18 -8.91 23.69
CA TRP A 74 54.57 -8.88 23.26
C TRP A 74 54.67 -8.65 21.75
N GLU A 75 55.74 -8.00 21.29
CA GLU A 75 55.93 -7.64 19.89
C GLU A 75 56.03 -8.83 18.93
N ASP A 76 56.50 -9.97 19.43
CA ASP A 76 56.63 -11.25 18.72
C ASP A 76 55.28 -11.95 18.50
N ASN A 77 54.22 -11.49 19.18
CA ASN A 77 52.88 -11.98 19.01
C ASN A 77 52.07 -11.04 18.11
N ASP A 78 51.11 -11.60 17.40
CA ASP A 78 50.16 -10.85 16.58
C ASP A 78 48.72 -11.30 16.77
N GLU A 79 48.44 -12.27 17.65
CA GLU A 79 47.09 -12.69 17.99
C GLU A 79 46.75 -12.27 19.42
N VAL A 80 45.65 -11.54 19.56
CA VAL A 80 45.08 -11.15 20.85
C VAL A 80 43.66 -11.69 20.97
N LYS A 81 43.33 -12.24 22.14
CA LYS A 81 42.01 -12.79 22.43
C LYS A 81 41.17 -11.79 23.21
N PHE A 82 39.93 -11.62 22.78
CA PHE A 82 38.95 -10.78 23.44
C PHE A 82 37.76 -11.61 23.90
N ARG A 83 37.27 -11.35 25.12
CA ARG A 83 35.97 -11.86 25.56
C ARG A 83 34.88 -11.26 24.68
N LEU A 84 34.02 -12.12 24.14
CA LEU A 84 32.95 -11.72 23.24
C LEU A 84 31.93 -10.83 23.94
N SER A 85 31.72 -10.99 25.25
CA SER A 85 30.87 -10.11 26.07
C SER A 85 31.39 -8.67 26.16
N SER A 86 32.71 -8.47 26.22
CA SER A 86 33.32 -7.13 26.22
C SER A 86 33.20 -6.49 24.83
N LEU A 87 33.54 -7.25 23.78
CA LEU A 87 33.39 -6.77 22.40
C LEU A 87 31.93 -6.49 22.03
N GLU A 88 30.96 -7.26 22.52
CA GLU A 88 29.53 -7.00 22.28
C GLU A 88 29.15 -5.60 22.78
N ARG A 89 29.50 -5.28 24.03
CA ARG A 89 29.16 -3.99 24.64
C ARG A 89 29.79 -2.84 23.87
N LEU A 90 31.06 -2.97 23.51
CA LEU A 90 31.80 -1.96 22.78
C LEU A 90 31.25 -1.79 21.34
N ALA A 91 30.99 -2.89 20.64
CA ALA A 91 30.47 -2.86 19.27
C ALA A 91 29.03 -2.32 19.18
N LYS A 92 28.17 -2.63 20.16
CA LYS A 92 26.77 -2.18 20.20
C LYS A 92 26.59 -0.76 20.73
N ASP A 93 27.64 -0.16 21.30
CA ASP A 93 27.60 1.26 21.66
C ASP A 93 27.39 2.11 20.40
N PRO A 94 26.44 3.06 20.40
CA PRO A 94 26.16 3.87 19.21
C PRO A 94 27.27 4.90 18.91
N GLY A 95 28.09 5.28 19.90
CA GLY A 95 29.17 6.24 19.75
C GLY A 95 30.48 5.63 19.21
N PRO A 96 31.52 6.45 19.05
CA PRO A 96 32.84 5.99 18.61
C PRO A 96 33.48 5.05 19.62
N THR A 97 33.93 3.90 19.13
CA THR A 97 34.55 2.88 19.97
C THR A 97 35.74 2.22 19.32
N PHE A 98 36.80 2.02 20.11
CA PHE A 98 38.08 1.49 19.65
C PHE A 98 38.59 0.40 20.57
N VAL A 99 39.36 -0.51 19.99
CA VAL A 99 40.27 -1.37 20.74
C VAL A 99 41.69 -0.93 20.44
N CYS A 100 42.45 -0.57 21.46
CA CYS A 100 43.86 -0.20 21.33
C CYS A 100 44.73 -1.36 21.81
N VAL A 101 45.59 -1.87 20.93
CA VAL A 101 46.53 -2.95 21.26
C VAL A 101 47.96 -2.39 21.29
N LEU A 102 48.57 -2.42 22.47
CA LEU A 102 49.96 -2.03 22.71
C LEU A 102 50.89 -3.23 22.52
N LYS A 103 51.93 -3.06 21.70
CA LYS A 103 53.01 -4.04 21.58
C LYS A 103 54.22 -3.61 22.39
N PHE A 104 54.73 -4.51 23.22
CA PHE A 104 55.91 -4.29 24.06
C PHE A 104 57.10 -5.12 23.60
N GLY A 105 58.26 -4.48 23.54
CA GLY A 105 59.54 -5.14 23.31
C GLY A 105 60.08 -5.84 24.57
N PRO A 106 61.17 -6.61 24.46
CA PRO A 106 61.79 -7.32 25.60
C PRO A 106 62.35 -6.39 26.69
N ASP A 107 62.52 -5.10 26.37
CA ASP A 107 62.93 -4.04 27.29
C ASP A 107 61.75 -3.36 28.00
N LEU A 108 60.51 -3.85 27.79
CA LEU A 108 59.25 -3.28 28.31
C LEU A 108 58.91 -1.89 27.76
N LYS A 109 59.54 -1.45 26.68
CA LYS A 109 59.10 -0.26 25.97
C LYS A 109 57.95 -0.61 25.03
N CYS A 110 56.94 0.26 25.01
CA CYS A 110 55.90 0.19 23.99
C CYS A 110 56.52 0.54 22.64
N THR A 111 56.47 -0.39 21.69
CA THR A 111 57.08 -0.22 20.36
C THR A 111 56.06 0.26 19.35
N LYS A 112 54.80 -0.21 19.44
CA LYS A 112 53.72 0.08 18.49
C LYS A 112 52.35 0.07 19.15
N LEU A 113 51.42 0.79 18.54
CA LEU A 113 50.00 0.75 18.88
C LEU A 113 49.19 0.32 17.64
N TYR A 114 48.12 -0.44 17.85
CA TYR A 114 47.13 -0.74 16.82
C TYR A 114 45.74 -0.29 17.27
N PHE A 115 45.11 0.59 16.50
CA PHE A 115 43.73 1.03 16.72
C PHE A 115 42.77 0.24 15.84
N ILE A 116 41.95 -0.58 16.46
CA ILE A 116 40.86 -1.31 15.78
C ILE A 116 39.58 -0.51 16.01
N HIS A 117 39.20 0.23 14.99
CA HIS A 117 37.97 1.00 14.97
C HIS A 117 36.77 0.07 14.74
N LEU A 118 35.81 0.02 15.67
CA LEU A 118 34.62 -0.86 15.55
C LEU A 118 33.51 -0.23 14.71
N LEU A 119 33.82 0.00 13.44
CA LEU A 119 32.91 0.45 12.40
C LEU A 119 33.16 -0.38 11.14
N ASP A 120 32.22 -0.37 10.20
CA ASP A 120 32.37 -1.02 8.90
C ASP A 120 32.71 -2.52 9.05
N ASP A 121 33.80 -3.00 8.44
CA ASP A 121 34.18 -4.42 8.43
C ASP A 121 34.51 -4.99 9.82
N ASN A 122 35.10 -4.17 10.70
CA ASN A 122 35.42 -4.59 12.06
C ASN A 122 34.14 -4.78 12.89
N LEU A 123 33.14 -3.93 12.67
CA LEU A 123 31.81 -4.13 13.27
C LEU A 123 31.14 -5.38 12.69
N ALA A 124 31.23 -5.60 11.37
CA ALA A 124 30.70 -6.81 10.73
C ALA A 124 31.30 -8.10 11.32
N LEU A 125 32.61 -8.12 11.56
CA LEU A 125 33.32 -9.25 12.18
C LEU A 125 32.70 -9.62 13.53
N VAL A 126 32.52 -8.63 14.41
CA VAL A 126 31.96 -8.84 15.75
C VAL A 126 30.51 -9.29 15.67
N LEU A 127 29.67 -8.62 14.88
CA LEU A 127 28.25 -8.96 14.73
C LEU A 127 28.03 -10.35 14.12
N LYS A 128 28.85 -10.73 13.12
CA LYS A 128 28.83 -12.08 12.53
C LYS A 128 29.19 -13.15 13.54
N ARG A 129 30.18 -12.88 14.41
CA ARG A 129 30.57 -13.80 15.48
C ARG A 129 29.46 -13.95 16.53
N LEU A 130 28.83 -12.85 16.95
CA LEU A 130 27.67 -12.89 17.85
C LEU A 130 26.53 -13.72 17.25
N ARG A 131 26.18 -13.46 15.99
CA ARG A 131 25.16 -14.22 15.25
C ARG A 131 25.47 -15.72 15.19
N SER A 132 26.73 -16.07 14.95
CA SER A 132 27.20 -17.46 14.89
C SER A 132 27.06 -18.19 16.23
N GLU A 133 27.32 -17.52 17.35
CA GLU A 133 27.15 -18.13 18.67
C GLU A 133 25.67 -18.27 19.05
N SER A 134 24.83 -17.28 18.70
CA SER A 134 23.37 -17.41 18.86
C SER A 134 22.80 -18.58 18.07
N ALA A 135 23.30 -18.83 16.84
CA ALA A 135 22.87 -19.97 16.02
C ALA A 135 23.21 -21.34 16.63
N LYS A 136 24.20 -21.39 17.52
CA LYS A 136 24.54 -22.60 18.28
C LYS A 136 23.68 -22.77 19.55
N GLY A 137 22.71 -21.90 19.79
CA GLY A 137 21.90 -21.89 21.01
C GLY A 137 22.63 -21.37 22.24
N ILE A 138 23.77 -20.69 22.08
CA ILE A 138 24.59 -20.22 23.18
C ILE A 138 24.12 -18.82 23.59
N SER A 139 23.49 -18.72 24.77
CA SER A 139 23.00 -17.45 25.33
C SER A 139 24.02 -16.76 26.26
N LYS A 140 24.92 -17.53 26.89
CA LYS A 140 25.98 -16.99 27.76
C LYS A 140 27.30 -16.93 27.00
N ILE A 141 27.71 -15.72 26.61
CA ILE A 141 28.93 -15.48 25.83
C ILE A 141 30.13 -15.06 26.69
N ASN A 142 30.00 -15.00 28.02
CA ASN A 142 31.03 -14.49 28.94
C ASN A 142 32.37 -15.26 28.86
N ASN A 143 32.32 -16.54 28.49
CA ASN A 143 33.49 -17.40 28.36
C ASN A 143 33.89 -17.65 26.89
N LYS A 144 33.27 -16.94 25.94
CA LYS A 144 33.58 -17.07 24.51
C LYS A 144 34.59 -16.00 24.13
N GLU A 145 35.53 -16.39 23.30
CA GLU A 145 36.59 -15.49 22.84
C GLU A 145 36.57 -15.34 21.32
N VAL A 146 37.16 -14.22 20.88
CA VAL A 146 37.49 -13.91 19.49
C VAL A 146 38.97 -13.60 19.43
N ALA A 147 39.69 -14.35 18.61
CA ALA A 147 41.08 -14.06 18.28
C ALA A 147 41.10 -13.03 17.14
N ILE A 148 41.80 -11.92 17.37
CA ILE A 148 41.97 -10.84 16.41
C ILE A 148 43.46 -10.66 16.15
N ARG A 149 43.80 -10.38 14.88
CA ARG A 149 45.16 -10.01 14.48
C ARG A 149 45.25 -8.50 14.25
N PRO A 150 45.81 -7.71 15.17
CA PRO A 150 45.81 -6.26 15.07
C PRO A 150 46.52 -5.76 13.82
N SER A 151 47.58 -6.43 13.37
CA SER A 151 48.29 -6.08 12.12
C SER A 151 47.41 -6.15 10.87
N LYS A 152 46.33 -6.94 10.88
CA LYS A 152 45.47 -7.15 9.71
C LYS A 152 44.28 -6.20 9.65
N ILE A 153 43.77 -5.80 10.81
CA ILE A 153 42.47 -5.10 10.90
C ILE A 153 42.55 -3.77 11.67
N GLY A 154 43.68 -3.50 12.31
CA GLY A 154 43.96 -2.29 13.06
C GLY A 154 44.84 -1.31 12.29
N ILE A 155 44.75 -0.04 12.66
CA ILE A 155 45.59 1.03 12.16
C ILE A 155 46.86 1.07 13.03
N GLU A 156 48.02 0.81 12.42
CA GLU A 156 49.31 0.91 13.11
C GLU A 156 49.69 2.37 13.32
N ILE A 157 50.01 2.76 14.56
CA ILE A 157 50.51 4.09 14.90
C ILE A 157 51.70 4.01 15.86
N LYS A 158 52.45 5.11 15.93
CA LYS A 158 53.55 5.25 16.88
C LYS A 158 52.99 5.41 18.31
N PRO A 159 53.71 4.97 19.36
CA PRO A 159 53.36 5.20 20.76
C PRO A 159 53.54 6.69 21.14
N ASP A 160 52.69 7.55 20.61
CA ASP A 160 52.72 9.00 20.81
C ASP A 160 51.29 9.52 21.05
N GLY A 161 51.14 10.40 22.04
CA GLY A 161 49.84 10.95 22.39
C GLY A 161 49.18 11.72 21.24
N GLY A 162 49.96 12.52 20.51
CA GLY A 162 49.45 13.29 19.37
C GLY A 162 49.01 12.40 18.20
N GLU A 163 49.69 11.28 17.96
CA GLU A 163 49.25 10.27 16.99
C GLU A 163 47.94 9.59 17.41
N ILE A 164 47.74 9.31 18.71
CA ILE A 164 46.49 8.77 19.24
C ILE A 164 45.33 9.75 18.97
N GLU A 165 45.51 11.02 19.34
CA GLU A 165 44.52 12.08 19.15
C GLU A 165 44.12 12.22 17.67
N ARG A 166 45.12 12.38 16.79
CA ARG A 166 44.89 12.49 15.33
C ARG A 166 44.17 11.27 14.76
N THR A 167 44.54 10.07 15.20
CA THR A 167 43.94 8.83 14.69
C THR A 167 42.48 8.71 15.09
N ILE A 168 42.14 9.02 16.35
CA ILE A 168 40.76 9.00 16.82
C ILE A 168 39.92 10.03 16.05
N LEU A 169 40.37 11.28 15.96
CA LEU A 169 39.64 12.34 15.24
C LEU A 169 39.43 11.99 13.78
N LYS A 170 40.46 11.47 13.10
CA LYS A 170 40.35 11.05 11.70
C LYS A 170 39.32 9.94 11.49
N GLN A 171 39.17 9.02 12.45
CA GLN A 171 38.21 7.92 12.36
C GLN A 171 36.77 8.32 12.72
N ILE A 172 36.61 9.29 13.62
CA ILE A 172 35.29 9.87 13.95
C ILE A 172 34.80 10.76 12.80
N GLY A 173 35.70 11.54 12.21
CA GLY A 173 35.40 12.56 11.22
C GLY A 173 34.90 13.87 11.86
N ASP A 174 34.35 14.74 11.04
CA ASP A 174 34.01 16.12 11.44
C ASP A 174 32.71 16.24 12.24
N SER A 175 31.90 15.18 12.29
CA SER A 175 30.60 15.19 12.98
C SER A 175 30.35 13.90 13.76
N PHE A 176 30.24 14.07 15.08
CA PHE A 176 29.84 13.01 16.00
C PHE A 176 28.44 12.45 15.72
N GLU A 177 27.50 13.32 15.33
CA GLU A 177 26.14 12.92 14.98
C GLU A 177 26.12 12.08 13.69
N ALA A 178 26.89 12.49 12.68
CA ALA A 178 27.03 11.74 11.44
C ALA A 178 27.64 10.35 11.70
N TYR A 179 28.66 10.28 12.57
CA TYR A 179 29.24 9.02 13.02
C TYR A 179 28.20 8.13 13.69
N THR A 180 27.49 8.66 14.69
CA THR A 180 26.49 7.92 15.47
C THR A 180 25.36 7.40 14.57
N SER A 181 24.93 8.21 13.60
CA SER A 181 23.94 7.85 12.60
C SER A 181 24.43 6.73 11.68
N LYS A 182 25.68 6.82 11.19
CA LYS A 182 26.32 5.78 10.39
C LYS A 182 26.40 4.46 11.16
N LYS A 183 26.94 4.48 12.37
CA LYS A 183 27.08 3.26 13.21
C LYS A 183 25.73 2.65 13.57
N SER A 184 24.74 3.48 13.92
CA SER A 184 23.38 3.02 14.20
C SER A 184 22.73 2.37 12.97
N SER A 185 22.94 2.93 11.77
CA SER A 185 22.49 2.30 10.52
C SER A 185 23.16 0.95 10.30
N GLN A 186 24.47 0.84 10.56
CA GLN A 186 25.18 -0.45 10.45
C GLN A 186 24.71 -1.48 11.46
N LEU A 187 24.48 -1.10 12.72
CA LEU A 187 23.94 -2.02 13.73
C LEU A 187 22.60 -2.62 13.28
N ARG A 188 21.75 -1.81 12.62
CA ARG A 188 20.45 -2.23 12.07
C ARG A 188 20.53 -3.03 10.77
N ASN A 189 21.46 -2.69 9.88
CA ASN A 189 21.40 -3.16 8.48
C ASN A 189 22.59 -4.05 8.06
N LEU A 190 23.74 -3.93 8.71
CA LEU A 190 24.98 -4.60 8.29
C LEU A 190 24.82 -6.12 8.34
N GLY A 191 25.12 -6.79 7.24
CA GLY A 191 25.00 -8.24 7.09
C GLY A 191 23.61 -8.73 6.70
N PHE A 192 22.60 -7.87 6.55
CA PHE A 192 21.33 -8.29 5.95
C PHE A 192 21.44 -8.25 4.42
N GLU A 193 20.93 -9.30 3.78
CA GLU A 193 20.86 -9.45 2.32
C GLU A 193 19.43 -9.17 1.82
N GLN A 194 19.20 -9.20 0.49
CA GLN A 194 17.88 -8.98 -0.09
C GLN A 194 16.83 -9.97 0.48
N ASP A 195 17.23 -11.22 0.70
CA ASP A 195 16.38 -12.28 1.27
C ASP A 195 16.46 -12.33 2.81
N ARG A 196 16.35 -11.16 3.47
CA ARG A 196 16.44 -11.04 4.93
C ARG A 196 15.44 -11.93 5.66
N LEU A 197 14.20 -12.02 5.17
CA LEU A 197 13.12 -12.77 5.82
C LEU A 197 12.65 -13.90 4.91
N THR A 198 12.66 -15.12 5.43
CA THR A 198 12.11 -16.30 4.77
C THR A 198 10.99 -16.87 5.63
N PHE A 199 9.82 -17.10 5.04
CA PHE A 199 8.68 -17.69 5.73
C PHE A 199 8.34 -19.06 5.13
N SER A 200 8.09 -20.03 6.01
CA SER A 200 7.56 -21.35 5.66
C SER A 200 6.15 -21.48 6.20
N VAL A 201 5.20 -21.83 5.32
CA VAL A 201 3.78 -21.88 5.65
C VAL A 201 3.20 -23.23 5.24
N THR A 202 2.52 -23.89 6.18
CA THR A 202 1.74 -25.10 5.94
C THR A 202 0.26 -24.76 6.05
N PHE A 203 -0.45 -24.90 4.94
CA PHE A 203 -1.88 -24.61 4.84
C PHE A 203 -2.73 -25.85 5.21
N LYS A 204 -3.87 -25.64 5.87
CA LYS A 204 -4.90 -26.67 6.10
C LYS A 204 -5.96 -26.71 5.00
N VAL A 205 -5.76 -25.95 3.94
CA VAL A 205 -6.69 -25.77 2.84
C VAL A 205 -6.13 -26.37 1.55
N PRO A 206 -6.99 -26.83 0.63
CA PRO A 206 -6.53 -27.34 -0.65
C PRO A 206 -5.86 -26.24 -1.50
N PRO A 207 -4.91 -26.59 -2.40
CA PRO A 207 -4.23 -25.63 -3.27
C PRO A 207 -5.16 -24.68 -4.05
N LYS A 208 -6.36 -25.16 -4.41
CA LYS A 208 -7.38 -24.34 -5.09
C LYS A 208 -7.83 -23.16 -4.24
N GLN A 209 -8.04 -23.32 -2.94
CA GLN A 209 -8.44 -22.20 -2.06
C GLN A 209 -7.31 -21.17 -1.91
N ILE A 210 -6.05 -21.64 -1.87
CA ILE A 210 -4.89 -20.73 -1.85
C ILE A 210 -4.85 -19.91 -3.15
N ALA A 211 -5.11 -20.54 -4.29
CA ALA A 211 -5.21 -19.84 -5.58
C ALA A 211 -6.32 -18.79 -5.58
N GLU A 212 -7.50 -19.11 -5.05
CA GLU A 212 -8.60 -18.14 -4.91
C GLU A 212 -8.21 -16.91 -4.06
N ALA A 213 -7.43 -17.09 -2.99
CA ALA A 213 -6.92 -15.97 -2.21
C ALA A 213 -5.98 -15.06 -3.02
N PHE A 214 -5.11 -15.62 -3.86
CA PHE A 214 -4.31 -14.83 -4.81
C PHE A 214 -5.16 -14.16 -5.91
N LEU A 215 -6.30 -14.76 -6.26
CA LEU A 215 -7.30 -14.17 -7.16
C LEU A 215 -8.24 -13.18 -6.45
N GLY A 216 -7.91 -12.75 -5.23
CA GLY A 216 -8.59 -11.68 -4.54
C GLY A 216 -9.92 -12.07 -3.91
N SER A 217 -10.10 -13.34 -3.49
CA SER A 217 -11.30 -13.73 -2.71
C SER A 217 -11.41 -13.00 -1.36
N GLY A 218 -10.27 -12.56 -0.80
CA GLY A 218 -10.21 -11.90 0.51
C GLY A 218 -10.38 -12.84 1.70
N GLU A 219 -10.61 -14.13 1.46
CA GLU A 219 -10.80 -15.12 2.52
C GLU A 219 -9.48 -15.44 3.23
N ALA A 220 -9.52 -15.45 4.57
CA ALA A 220 -8.37 -15.82 5.38
C ALA A 220 -8.19 -17.34 5.40
N LEU A 221 -7.01 -17.80 4.99
CA LEU A 221 -6.64 -19.21 4.88
C LEU A 221 -6.17 -19.75 6.22
N GLU A 222 -6.66 -20.91 6.62
CA GLU A 222 -6.17 -21.59 7.82
C GLU A 222 -4.78 -22.17 7.60
N VAL A 223 -3.87 -21.88 8.54
CA VAL A 223 -2.50 -22.42 8.55
C VAL A 223 -2.28 -23.26 9.81
N SER A 224 -1.67 -24.43 9.64
CA SER A 224 -1.27 -25.31 10.75
C SER A 224 0.09 -24.96 11.31
N ARG A 225 0.97 -24.40 10.47
CA ARG A 225 2.34 -24.03 10.83
C ARG A 225 2.77 -22.82 10.02
N PHE A 226 3.23 -21.79 10.72
CA PHE A 226 3.84 -20.60 10.15
C PHE A 226 5.17 -20.36 10.86
N GLU A 227 6.28 -20.40 10.13
CA GLU A 227 7.62 -20.22 10.68
C GLU A 227 8.34 -19.12 9.91
N GLY A 228 8.96 -18.20 10.65
CA GLY A 228 9.79 -17.16 10.09
C GLY A 228 11.26 -17.39 10.43
N VAL A 229 12.13 -17.17 9.46
CA VAL A 229 13.58 -17.15 9.63
C VAL A 229 14.09 -15.80 9.16
N GLU A 230 14.94 -15.18 9.97
CA GLU A 230 15.71 -14.01 9.57
C GLU A 230 17.15 -14.44 9.26
N SER A 231 17.69 -14.02 8.12
CA SER A 231 19.06 -14.32 7.70
C SER A 231 19.94 -13.08 7.82
N ARG A 232 21.07 -13.21 8.55
CA ARG A 232 22.10 -12.15 8.69
C ARG A 232 23.49 -12.77 8.56
N PHE A 233 24.34 -12.22 7.69
CA PHE A 233 25.65 -12.74 7.31
C PHE A 233 25.59 -14.19 6.78
N GLY A 234 24.52 -14.54 6.08
CA GLY A 234 24.22 -15.92 5.67
C GLY A 234 23.88 -16.88 6.82
N ILE A 235 23.64 -16.37 8.04
CA ILE A 235 23.33 -17.17 9.23
C ILE A 235 21.85 -17.02 9.58
N PRO A 236 21.01 -18.04 9.29
CA PRO A 236 19.58 -18.02 9.61
C PRO A 236 19.35 -18.17 11.12
N LEU A 237 18.43 -17.40 11.68
CA LEU A 237 17.84 -17.64 13.00
C LEU A 237 16.32 -17.57 12.94
N PRO A 238 15.60 -18.38 13.74
CA PRO A 238 14.15 -18.28 13.84
C PRO A 238 13.75 -16.90 14.38
N ILE A 239 12.67 -16.35 13.84
CA ILE A 239 12.05 -15.13 14.36
C ILE A 239 11.23 -15.50 15.59
N LEU A 240 11.61 -14.94 16.74
CA LEU A 240 10.92 -15.21 18.00
C LEU A 240 9.46 -14.72 17.93
N GLY A 241 8.54 -15.54 18.45
CA GLY A 241 7.10 -15.25 18.43
C GLY A 241 6.39 -15.58 17.13
N ILE A 242 7.12 -16.00 16.08
CA ILE A 242 6.55 -16.42 14.79
C ILE A 242 6.69 -17.94 14.66
N ASN A 243 5.84 -18.67 15.40
CA ASN A 243 5.71 -20.13 15.29
C ASN A 243 4.30 -20.57 15.70
N GLY A 244 3.63 -21.34 14.84
CA GLY A 244 2.40 -22.05 15.20
C GLY A 244 1.27 -21.94 14.16
N PRO A 245 0.06 -22.38 14.53
CA PRO A 245 -1.13 -22.26 13.69
C PRO A 245 -1.68 -20.82 13.67
N GLY A 246 -2.52 -20.51 12.68
CA GLY A 246 -3.11 -19.18 12.56
C GLY A 246 -3.99 -19.02 11.31
N ARG A 247 -4.19 -17.77 10.92
CA ARG A 247 -4.92 -17.39 9.71
C ARG A 247 -4.06 -16.45 8.85
N LEU A 248 -3.94 -16.75 7.56
CA LEU A 248 -3.19 -15.95 6.60
C LEU A 248 -4.17 -15.30 5.61
N SER A 249 -4.14 -13.97 5.50
CA SER A 249 -4.84 -13.25 4.43
C SER A 249 -3.85 -12.83 3.36
N ILE A 250 -4.24 -12.99 2.10
CA ILE A 250 -3.45 -12.55 0.94
C ILE A 250 -4.20 -11.38 0.32
N GLN A 251 -3.55 -10.21 0.33
CA GLN A 251 -4.04 -9.02 -0.34
C GLN A 251 -3.07 -8.69 -1.48
N PRO A 252 -3.42 -9.00 -2.73
CA PRO A 252 -2.62 -8.61 -3.88
C PRO A 252 -2.45 -7.08 -3.92
N THR A 253 -1.23 -6.59 -3.77
CA THR A 253 -0.94 -5.15 -3.78
C THR A 253 -0.77 -4.66 -5.22
N ASN A 254 -1.46 -3.57 -5.55
CA ASN A 254 -1.36 -2.85 -6.82
C ASN A 254 -1.73 -3.69 -8.07
N PRO A 255 -2.94 -4.27 -8.15
CA PRO A 255 -3.37 -4.91 -9.38
C PRO A 255 -3.43 -3.83 -10.47
N GLY A 256 -2.63 -4.01 -11.53
CA GLY A 256 -2.58 -3.04 -12.63
C GLY A 256 -3.98 -2.80 -13.21
N THR A 257 -4.20 -1.61 -13.76
CA THR A 257 -5.41 -1.31 -14.53
C THR A 257 -5.27 -1.86 -15.93
N TYR A 258 -6.16 -2.75 -16.32
CA TYR A 258 -6.22 -3.36 -17.64
C TYR A 258 -7.46 -2.88 -18.38
N THR A 259 -7.41 -2.99 -19.69
CA THR A 259 -8.53 -2.65 -20.56
C THR A 259 -8.96 -3.89 -21.32
N ILE A 260 -10.26 -4.18 -21.26
CA ILE A 260 -10.91 -5.25 -22.01
C ILE A 260 -11.67 -4.60 -23.15
N ALA A 261 -11.34 -4.95 -24.39
CA ALA A 261 -12.11 -4.54 -25.56
C ALA A 261 -12.89 -5.75 -26.09
N LEU A 262 -14.22 -5.60 -26.14
CA LEU A 262 -15.14 -6.59 -26.70
C LEU A 262 -15.66 -6.08 -28.04
N ARG A 263 -15.50 -6.89 -29.09
CA ARG A 263 -15.97 -6.54 -30.44
C ARG A 263 -16.82 -7.66 -31.03
N SER A 264 -18.04 -7.33 -31.43
CA SER A 264 -18.88 -8.25 -32.21
C SER A 264 -18.26 -8.51 -33.57
N LEU A 265 -18.27 -9.77 -34.02
CA LEU A 265 -17.83 -10.12 -35.37
C LEU A 265 -18.85 -9.70 -36.45
N LYS A 266 -20.06 -9.32 -36.06
CA LYS A 266 -21.08 -8.76 -36.96
C LYS A 266 -20.83 -7.27 -37.28
N GLY A 267 -19.76 -6.68 -36.74
CA GLY A 267 -19.44 -5.26 -36.88
C GLY A 267 -19.89 -4.42 -35.68
N GLY A 268 -19.59 -3.12 -35.73
CA GLY A 268 -19.87 -2.16 -34.66
C GLY A 268 -18.62 -1.69 -33.90
N LEU A 269 -18.80 -0.65 -33.09
CA LEU A 269 -17.74 -0.12 -32.24
C LEU A 269 -17.45 -1.07 -31.06
N PRO A 270 -16.18 -1.25 -30.69
CA PRO A 270 -15.83 -2.08 -29.54
C PRO A 270 -16.33 -1.44 -28.24
N VAL A 271 -16.76 -2.29 -27.30
CA VAL A 271 -17.03 -1.88 -25.92
C VAL A 271 -15.74 -2.01 -25.14
N ILE A 272 -15.39 -0.95 -24.42
CA ILE A 272 -14.16 -0.87 -23.63
C ILE A 272 -14.53 -0.91 -22.15
N LEU A 273 -13.97 -1.86 -21.41
CA LEU A 273 -14.16 -2.01 -19.97
C LEU A 273 -12.82 -1.88 -19.26
N VAL A 274 -12.82 -1.21 -18.11
CA VAL A 274 -11.67 -1.15 -17.22
C VAL A 274 -11.74 -2.31 -16.24
N ALA A 275 -10.64 -3.02 -16.05
CA ALA A 275 -10.57 -4.20 -15.20
C ALA A 275 -9.34 -4.19 -14.30
N THR A 276 -9.52 -4.71 -13.10
CA THR A 276 -8.47 -5.03 -12.16
C THR A 276 -8.05 -6.48 -12.37
N MET A 277 -6.76 -6.74 -12.62
CA MET A 277 -6.27 -8.10 -12.86
C MET A 277 -5.59 -8.70 -11.64
N TYR A 278 -6.04 -9.90 -11.27
CA TYR A 278 -5.41 -10.75 -10.26
C TYR A 278 -4.85 -11.99 -10.95
N SER A 279 -3.70 -12.47 -10.49
CA SER A 279 -3.07 -13.67 -11.04
C SER A 279 -2.39 -14.48 -9.94
N ILE A 280 -2.34 -15.79 -10.13
CA ILE A 280 -1.61 -16.67 -9.22
C ILE A 280 -0.10 -16.64 -9.51
N PRO A 281 0.77 -16.84 -8.50
CA PRO A 281 2.21 -16.90 -8.72
C PRO A 281 2.63 -18.01 -9.71
N PRO A 282 3.70 -17.82 -10.51
CA PRO A 282 4.16 -18.82 -11.48
C PRO A 282 4.44 -20.21 -10.88
N ALA A 283 5.02 -20.27 -9.67
CA ALA A 283 5.28 -21.54 -8.98
C ALA A 283 3.98 -22.30 -8.63
N MET A 284 2.91 -21.56 -8.35
CA MET A 284 1.59 -22.15 -8.11
C MET A 284 0.93 -22.57 -9.42
N ALA A 285 1.04 -21.76 -10.47
CA ALA A 285 0.54 -22.08 -11.81
C ALA A 285 1.09 -23.42 -12.32
N ALA A 286 2.40 -23.67 -12.13
CA ALA A 286 3.03 -24.94 -12.48
C ALA A 286 2.39 -26.15 -11.77
N ARG A 287 1.96 -25.98 -10.51
CA ARG A 287 1.31 -27.04 -9.71
C ARG A 287 -0.16 -27.27 -10.08
N LEU A 288 -0.86 -26.23 -10.54
CA LEU A 288 -2.30 -26.27 -10.83
C LEU A 288 -2.63 -26.53 -12.30
N GLY A 289 -1.63 -26.87 -13.11
CA GLY A 289 -1.79 -27.19 -14.53
C GLY A 289 -1.90 -25.97 -15.45
N GLY A 290 -1.37 -24.81 -15.03
CA GLY A 290 -1.27 -23.62 -15.86
C GLY A 290 -1.60 -22.31 -15.15
N PRO A 291 -1.39 -21.17 -15.83
CA PRO A 291 -1.71 -19.86 -15.29
C PRO A 291 -3.22 -19.69 -15.08
N GLN A 292 -3.57 -18.95 -14.02
CA GLN A 292 -4.93 -18.54 -13.71
C GLN A 292 -4.97 -17.05 -13.45
N VAL A 293 -5.97 -16.39 -14.04
CA VAL A 293 -6.16 -14.95 -13.99
C VAL A 293 -7.63 -14.65 -13.75
N ARG A 294 -7.90 -13.65 -12.90
CA ARG A 294 -9.22 -13.07 -12.69
C ARG A 294 -9.16 -11.60 -13.10
N LEU A 295 -10.10 -11.18 -13.93
CA LEU A 295 -10.31 -9.79 -14.31
C LEU A 295 -11.64 -9.35 -13.70
N ASP A 296 -11.59 -8.33 -12.85
CA ASP A 296 -12.73 -7.78 -12.15
C ASP A 296 -13.01 -6.35 -12.66
N THR A 297 -14.17 -6.15 -13.29
CA THR A 297 -14.60 -4.82 -13.77
C THR A 297 -15.53 -4.11 -12.79
N GLY A 298 -15.80 -4.71 -11.62
CA GLY A 298 -16.85 -4.31 -10.68
C GLY A 298 -18.26 -4.76 -11.09
N LEU A 299 -18.51 -5.03 -12.37
CA LEU A 299 -19.80 -5.52 -12.91
C LEU A 299 -19.69 -6.89 -13.60
N LEU A 300 -18.48 -7.29 -13.99
CA LEU A 300 -18.18 -8.58 -14.61
C LEU A 300 -17.00 -9.23 -13.89
N ASP A 301 -17.12 -10.52 -13.63
CA ASP A 301 -16.04 -11.37 -13.13
C ASP A 301 -15.62 -12.33 -14.24
N ILE A 302 -14.42 -12.11 -14.80
CA ILE A 302 -13.88 -12.94 -15.88
C ILE A 302 -12.72 -13.77 -15.34
N ARG A 303 -12.84 -15.09 -15.43
CA ARG A 303 -11.83 -16.04 -14.96
C ARG A 303 -11.25 -16.80 -16.13
N MET A 304 -9.93 -16.75 -16.27
CA MET A 304 -9.19 -17.44 -17.32
C MET A 304 -8.28 -18.48 -16.68
N LYS A 305 -8.33 -19.72 -17.17
CA LYS A 305 -7.45 -20.82 -16.78
C LYS A 305 -6.98 -21.55 -18.04
N ALA A 306 -5.69 -21.48 -18.34
CA ALA A 306 -5.11 -22.08 -19.55
C ALA A 306 -5.95 -21.74 -20.81
N LYS A 307 -6.54 -22.75 -21.49
CA LYS A 307 -7.40 -22.58 -22.68
C LYS A 307 -8.89 -22.40 -22.36
N SER A 308 -9.27 -22.38 -21.09
CA SER A 308 -10.65 -22.18 -20.65
C SER A 308 -10.83 -20.75 -20.15
N CYS A 309 -11.93 -20.13 -20.56
CA CYS A 309 -12.37 -18.83 -20.06
C CYS A 309 -13.80 -19.00 -19.57
N THR A 310 -14.05 -18.61 -18.33
CA THR A 310 -15.38 -18.57 -17.72
C THR A 310 -15.68 -17.12 -17.42
N ILE A 311 -16.77 -16.62 -17.98
CA ILE A 311 -17.24 -15.27 -17.75
C ILE A 311 -18.51 -15.38 -16.92
N THR A 312 -18.50 -14.75 -15.76
CA THR A 312 -19.66 -14.67 -14.88
C THR A 312 -20.12 -13.22 -14.86
N ALA A 313 -21.32 -12.99 -15.38
CA ALA A 313 -22.00 -11.73 -15.15
C ALA A 313 -22.45 -11.73 -13.69
N LEU A 314 -22.11 -10.67 -12.94
CA LEU A 314 -22.67 -10.53 -11.62
C LEU A 314 -24.19 -10.33 -11.79
N GLU A 315 -25.01 -11.22 -11.26
CA GLU A 315 -26.46 -11.19 -11.45
C GLU A 315 -27.03 -9.86 -10.94
N ALA A 316 -27.49 -9.05 -11.88
CA ALA A 316 -28.17 -7.78 -11.72
C ALA A 316 -29.20 -7.73 -10.56
N GLY A 317 -29.90 -8.84 -10.31
CA GLY A 317 -30.91 -8.96 -9.24
C GLY A 317 -30.38 -9.21 -7.83
N LYS A 318 -29.07 -9.44 -7.65
CA LYS A 318 -28.45 -9.76 -6.34
C LYS A 318 -27.56 -8.66 -5.77
N LEU A 319 -27.48 -7.49 -6.42
CA LEU A 319 -26.36 -6.57 -6.22
C LEU A 319 -26.80 -5.17 -5.82
N ASN A 320 -26.44 -4.77 -4.60
CA ASN A 320 -26.34 -3.38 -4.17
C ASN A 320 -25.13 -2.65 -4.79
N ILE A 321 -24.67 -3.08 -5.98
CA ILE A 321 -23.55 -2.44 -6.67
C ILE A 321 -24.02 -1.11 -7.24
N LYS A 322 -23.29 -0.06 -6.90
CA LYS A 322 -23.49 1.27 -7.44
C LYS A 322 -22.49 1.50 -8.58
N ALA A 323 -22.99 1.79 -9.77
CA ALA A 323 -22.17 2.14 -10.93
C ALA A 323 -22.73 3.38 -11.62
N SER A 324 -21.90 4.07 -12.40
CA SER A 324 -22.34 5.24 -13.17
C SER A 324 -23.20 4.80 -14.35
N LEU A 325 -23.96 5.73 -14.95
CA LEU A 325 -24.75 5.44 -16.14
C LEU A 325 -23.88 4.95 -17.32
N SER A 326 -22.67 5.49 -17.47
CA SER A 326 -21.74 5.08 -18.52
C SER A 326 -21.21 3.67 -18.30
N ASP A 327 -20.95 3.27 -17.04
CA ASP A 327 -20.56 1.92 -16.67
C ASP A 327 -21.69 0.92 -16.93
N TRP A 328 -22.93 1.24 -16.54
CA TRP A 328 -24.11 0.40 -16.80
C TRP A 328 -24.32 0.18 -18.31
N LEU A 329 -24.25 1.25 -19.11
CA LEU A 329 -24.36 1.15 -20.57
C LEU A 329 -23.25 0.29 -21.17
N SER A 330 -22.01 0.47 -20.71
CA SER A 330 -20.88 -0.33 -21.18
C SER A 330 -21.06 -1.80 -20.81
N HIS A 331 -21.53 -2.08 -19.59
CA HIS A 331 -21.87 -3.41 -19.12
C HIS A 331 -22.97 -4.07 -19.97
N PHE A 332 -24.09 -3.40 -20.25
CA PHE A 332 -25.16 -3.97 -21.08
C PHE A 332 -24.72 -4.21 -22.52
N LYS A 333 -23.96 -3.29 -23.11
CA LYS A 333 -23.39 -3.50 -24.45
C LYS A 333 -22.43 -4.69 -24.46
N ALA A 334 -21.60 -4.83 -23.43
CA ALA A 334 -20.71 -5.98 -23.26
C ALA A 334 -21.50 -7.29 -23.14
N LEU A 335 -22.53 -7.34 -22.29
CA LEU A 335 -23.40 -8.50 -22.15
C LEU A 335 -24.11 -8.85 -23.46
N LYS A 336 -24.59 -7.85 -24.21
CA LYS A 336 -25.24 -8.07 -25.51
C LYS A 336 -24.29 -8.75 -26.49
N ILE A 337 -23.04 -8.27 -26.58
CA ILE A 337 -22.00 -8.89 -27.41
C ILE A 337 -21.75 -10.35 -26.98
N MET A 338 -21.69 -10.62 -25.68
CA MET A 338 -21.42 -11.96 -25.15
C MET A 338 -22.60 -12.93 -25.31
N VAL A 339 -23.83 -12.45 -25.15
CA VAL A 339 -25.06 -13.22 -25.34
C VAL A 339 -25.34 -13.49 -26.81
N ASP A 340 -25.01 -12.58 -27.72
CA ASP A 340 -25.14 -12.81 -29.16
C ASP A 340 -24.10 -13.84 -29.68
N GLY A 341 -23.04 -14.08 -28.90
CA GLY A 341 -21.90 -14.92 -29.28
C GLY A 341 -21.09 -14.31 -30.42
N ASN A 342 -20.09 -15.04 -30.92
CA ASN A 342 -19.25 -14.61 -32.04
C ASN A 342 -18.61 -13.22 -31.83
N PHE A 343 -17.73 -13.11 -30.84
CA PHE A 343 -17.04 -11.88 -30.51
C PHE A 343 -15.53 -12.08 -30.34
N VAL A 344 -14.81 -10.97 -30.38
CA VAL A 344 -13.38 -10.90 -30.08
C VAL A 344 -13.21 -10.29 -28.69
N PHE A 345 -12.43 -10.95 -27.85
CA PHE A 345 -11.98 -10.51 -26.55
C PHE A 345 -10.52 -10.07 -26.65
N GLU A 346 -10.25 -8.80 -26.38
CA GLU A 346 -8.90 -8.26 -26.39
C GLU A 346 -8.54 -7.69 -25.02
N LEU A 347 -7.44 -8.17 -24.42
CA LEU A 347 -6.90 -7.65 -23.17
C LEU A 347 -5.69 -6.76 -23.45
N ARG A 348 -5.68 -5.55 -22.88
CA ARG A 348 -4.57 -4.61 -23.01
C ARG A 348 -4.05 -4.15 -21.66
N SER A 349 -2.76 -3.85 -21.61
CA SER A 349 -2.10 -3.13 -20.52
C SER A 349 -1.28 -1.99 -21.09
N GLN A 350 -1.50 -0.76 -20.62
CA GLN A 350 -0.80 0.45 -21.09
C GLN A 350 -0.78 0.56 -22.63
N GLY A 351 -1.90 0.24 -23.29
CA GLY A 351 -2.03 0.27 -24.75
C GLY A 351 -1.44 -0.95 -25.48
N LYS A 352 -0.61 -1.77 -24.82
CA LYS A 352 -0.07 -3.01 -25.41
C LYS A 352 -1.07 -4.16 -25.31
N LYS A 353 -1.30 -4.84 -26.43
CA LYS A 353 -2.14 -6.04 -26.51
C LYS A 353 -1.46 -7.23 -25.84
N LEU A 354 -2.14 -7.84 -24.87
CA LEU A 354 -1.68 -9.01 -24.12
C LEU A 354 -2.36 -10.31 -24.57
N LEU A 355 -3.66 -10.23 -24.86
CA LEU A 355 -4.47 -11.37 -25.30
C LEU A 355 -5.44 -10.92 -26.39
N ASN A 356 -5.73 -11.80 -27.34
CA ASN A 356 -6.71 -11.57 -28.41
C ASN A 356 -7.35 -12.89 -28.82
N GLU A 357 -8.53 -13.18 -28.29
CA GLU A 357 -9.20 -14.47 -28.46
C GLU A 357 -10.58 -14.32 -29.10
N ARG A 358 -10.97 -15.32 -29.89
CA ARG A 358 -12.26 -15.37 -30.56
C ARG A 358 -13.19 -16.34 -29.84
N PHE A 359 -14.32 -15.83 -29.38
CA PHE A 359 -15.37 -16.61 -28.74
C PHE A 359 -16.51 -16.83 -29.73
N LYS A 360 -16.94 -18.08 -29.89
CA LYS A 360 -18.09 -18.46 -30.73
C LYS A 360 -19.35 -18.74 -29.91
N GLU A 361 -19.17 -19.16 -28.67
CA GLU A 361 -20.25 -19.55 -27.78
C GLU A 361 -20.99 -18.32 -27.23
N SER A 362 -22.28 -18.52 -27.01
CA SER A 362 -23.17 -17.53 -26.39
C SER A 362 -23.19 -17.74 -24.87
N MET A 363 -23.16 -16.64 -24.13
CA MET A 363 -23.32 -16.66 -22.68
C MET A 363 -24.71 -17.20 -22.30
N GLN A 364 -24.73 -18.26 -21.49
CA GLN A 364 -25.96 -18.86 -20.96
C GLN A 364 -26.42 -18.11 -19.69
N HIS A 365 -27.70 -18.24 -19.34
CA HIS A 365 -28.30 -17.71 -18.09
C HIS A 365 -28.52 -16.18 -18.01
N VAL A 366 -28.35 -15.43 -19.10
CA VAL A 366 -28.78 -14.02 -19.19
C VAL A 366 -30.06 -13.92 -20.01
N SER A 367 -31.15 -13.41 -19.42
CA SER A 367 -32.40 -13.16 -20.15
C SER A 367 -32.19 -12.07 -21.20
N LYS A 368 -32.41 -12.41 -22.48
CA LYS A 368 -32.31 -11.45 -23.60
C LYS A 368 -33.30 -10.31 -23.45
N ASP A 369 -34.51 -10.60 -22.99
CA ASP A 369 -35.57 -9.61 -22.85
C ASP A 369 -35.24 -8.62 -21.74
N ASN A 370 -34.79 -9.11 -20.57
CA ASN A 370 -34.37 -8.25 -19.47
C ASN A 370 -33.18 -7.38 -19.86
N LEU A 371 -32.22 -7.93 -20.61
CA LEU A 371 -31.07 -7.18 -21.11
C LEU A 371 -31.48 -6.10 -22.11
N GLN A 372 -32.41 -6.41 -23.02
CA GLN A 372 -32.94 -5.44 -23.97
C GLN A 372 -33.67 -4.30 -23.26
N GLN A 373 -34.54 -4.62 -22.30
CA GLN A 373 -35.26 -3.62 -21.51
C GLN A 373 -34.29 -2.74 -20.71
N ALA A 374 -33.35 -3.33 -19.98
CA ALA A 374 -32.36 -2.55 -19.20
C ALA A 374 -31.47 -1.68 -20.10
N THR A 375 -31.10 -2.17 -21.28
CA THR A 375 -30.35 -1.38 -22.27
C THR A 375 -31.16 -0.19 -22.75
N LEU A 376 -32.44 -0.39 -23.05
CA LEU A 376 -33.33 0.65 -23.55
C LEU A 376 -33.55 1.74 -22.50
N VAL A 377 -33.87 1.35 -21.26
CA VAL A 377 -34.04 2.29 -20.13
C VAL A 377 -32.77 3.11 -19.91
N ALA A 378 -31.60 2.47 -19.89
CA ALA A 378 -30.32 3.18 -19.72
C ALA A 378 -30.02 4.16 -20.88
N GLN A 379 -30.35 3.79 -22.12
CA GLN A 379 -30.19 4.67 -23.29
C GLN A 379 -31.13 5.87 -23.24
N ARG A 380 -32.38 5.67 -22.81
CA ARG A 380 -33.36 6.74 -22.62
C ARG A 380 -32.88 7.72 -21.54
N LEU A 381 -32.43 7.19 -20.41
CA LEU A 381 -31.84 7.98 -19.33
C LEU A 381 -30.60 8.76 -19.81
N GLN A 382 -29.74 8.16 -20.64
CA GLN A 382 -28.57 8.85 -21.19
C GLN A 382 -28.95 10.07 -22.03
N LYS A 383 -30.00 9.96 -22.86
CA LYS A 383 -30.50 11.08 -23.66
C LYS A 383 -31.07 12.20 -22.77
N LEU A 384 -31.82 11.83 -21.74
CA LEU A 384 -32.37 12.81 -20.78
C LEU A 384 -31.26 13.54 -20.02
N VAL A 385 -30.27 12.81 -19.51
CA VAL A 385 -29.12 13.42 -18.83
C VAL A 385 -28.32 14.35 -19.75
N ALA A 386 -28.26 14.06 -21.05
CA ALA A 386 -27.58 14.94 -22.00
C ALA A 386 -28.26 16.32 -22.16
N LEU A 387 -29.54 16.45 -21.81
CA LEU A 387 -30.27 17.72 -21.86
C LEU A 387 -29.94 18.67 -20.69
N THR A 388 -29.47 18.15 -19.55
CA THR A 388 -29.19 18.99 -18.36
C THR A 388 -27.87 19.76 -18.43
N HIS A 389 -27.13 19.64 -19.55
CA HIS A 389 -25.77 20.13 -19.74
C HIS A 389 -24.76 19.74 -18.63
N SER A 390 -25.14 18.81 -17.75
CA SER A 390 -24.40 18.42 -16.55
C SER A 390 -23.92 16.98 -16.66
N ARG A 391 -22.72 16.69 -16.13
CA ARG A 391 -22.26 15.31 -16.03
C ARG A 391 -22.91 14.63 -14.83
N VAL A 392 -23.53 13.48 -15.08
CA VAL A 392 -23.96 12.55 -14.01
C VAL A 392 -22.85 11.53 -13.81
N ASP A 393 -21.97 11.81 -12.85
CA ASP A 393 -20.97 10.85 -12.37
C ASP A 393 -21.52 9.99 -11.21
N GLU A 394 -22.79 10.20 -10.85
CA GLU A 394 -23.38 9.56 -9.68
C GLU A 394 -23.57 8.08 -9.89
N LYS A 395 -23.26 7.33 -8.83
CA LYS A 395 -23.37 5.88 -8.84
C LYS A 395 -24.70 5.46 -8.23
N PHE A 396 -25.46 4.69 -8.99
CA PHE A 396 -26.75 4.15 -8.58
C PHE A 396 -26.83 2.65 -8.88
N THR A 397 -27.78 1.97 -8.24
CA THR A 397 -28.00 0.54 -8.43
C THR A 397 -28.89 0.31 -9.65
N LEU A 398 -28.76 -0.88 -10.26
CA LEU A 398 -29.68 -1.28 -11.33
C LEU A 398 -31.14 -1.29 -10.86
N HIS A 399 -31.38 -1.73 -9.61
CA HIS A 399 -32.71 -1.73 -9.03
C HIS A 399 -33.32 -0.32 -8.99
N ALA A 400 -32.54 0.70 -8.61
CA ALA A 400 -33.02 2.09 -8.61
C ALA A 400 -33.36 2.58 -10.03
N MET A 401 -32.53 2.24 -11.02
CA MET A 401 -32.78 2.59 -12.42
C MET A 401 -34.05 1.91 -12.95
N MET A 402 -34.19 0.59 -12.73
CA MET A 402 -35.34 -0.18 -13.20
C MET A 402 -36.62 0.16 -12.43
N GLY A 403 -36.53 0.50 -11.14
CA GLY A 403 -37.66 1.00 -10.33
C GLY A 403 -38.14 2.38 -10.76
N SER A 404 -37.34 3.10 -11.56
CA SER A 404 -37.68 4.38 -12.16
C SER A 404 -38.01 4.26 -13.65
N CYS A 405 -38.25 3.03 -14.15
CA CYS A 405 -38.48 2.78 -15.57
C CYS A 405 -39.63 3.64 -16.11
N ASP A 406 -40.79 3.63 -15.46
CA ASP A 406 -41.97 4.37 -15.93
C ASP A 406 -41.71 5.89 -15.97
N GLN A 407 -40.98 6.44 -15.00
CA GLN A 407 -40.60 7.86 -14.99
C GLN A 407 -39.62 8.19 -16.12
N ILE A 408 -38.64 7.31 -16.37
CA ILE A 408 -37.68 7.45 -17.48
C ILE A 408 -38.41 7.39 -18.82
N GLU A 409 -39.36 6.47 -18.96
CA GLU A 409 -40.19 6.33 -20.16
C GLU A 409 -41.05 7.57 -20.41
N LEU A 410 -41.74 8.05 -19.38
CA LEU A 410 -42.56 9.25 -19.44
C LEU A 410 -41.72 10.46 -19.83
N ALA A 411 -40.63 10.72 -19.11
CA ALA A 411 -39.74 11.84 -19.39
C ALA A 411 -39.18 11.77 -20.82
N HIS A 412 -38.70 10.60 -21.25
CA HIS A 412 -38.17 10.42 -22.59
C HIS A 412 -39.25 10.64 -23.66
N THR A 413 -40.48 10.20 -23.43
CA THR A 413 -41.59 10.40 -24.38
C THR A 413 -41.97 11.88 -24.46
N LEU A 414 -41.98 12.61 -23.34
CA LEU A 414 -42.22 14.05 -23.32
C LEU A 414 -41.12 14.84 -24.04
N CYS A 415 -39.85 14.41 -23.92
CA CYS A 415 -38.71 15.07 -24.57
C CYS A 415 -38.56 14.73 -26.06
N PHE A 416 -38.81 13.48 -26.43
CA PHE A 416 -38.37 12.89 -27.70
C PHE A 416 -39.46 12.10 -28.42
N GLY A 417 -40.71 12.14 -27.97
CA GLY A 417 -41.87 11.58 -28.68
C GLY A 417 -42.00 12.18 -30.08
N SER A 418 -42.55 11.41 -31.02
CA SER A 418 -42.75 11.89 -32.39
C SER A 418 -43.65 13.14 -32.42
N GLU A 419 -43.42 14.03 -33.38
CA GLU A 419 -44.20 15.26 -33.70
C GLU A 419 -45.70 15.04 -34.03
N SER A 420 -46.27 13.89 -33.67
CA SER A 420 -47.72 13.72 -33.61
C SER A 420 -48.21 14.58 -32.44
N ALA A 421 -48.90 15.67 -32.79
CA ALA A 421 -49.48 16.65 -31.88
C ALA A 421 -50.61 16.11 -30.97
N GLU A 422 -50.64 14.79 -30.73
CA GLU A 422 -51.59 14.18 -29.81
C GLU A 422 -51.12 14.38 -28.36
N PRO A 423 -51.96 14.99 -27.50
CA PRO A 423 -51.65 15.16 -26.09
C PRO A 423 -51.41 13.81 -25.40
N ILE A 424 -50.43 13.77 -24.50
CA ILE A 424 -50.20 12.58 -23.67
C ILE A 424 -51.16 12.64 -22.49
N THR A 425 -52.04 11.63 -22.41
CA THR A 425 -52.89 11.43 -21.23
C THR A 425 -52.15 10.59 -20.22
N ILE A 426 -52.01 11.11 -19.01
CA ILE A 426 -51.40 10.42 -17.88
C ILE A 426 -52.49 10.23 -16.82
N ASP A 427 -52.74 8.98 -16.43
CA ASP A 427 -53.64 8.68 -15.32
C ASP A 427 -52.91 8.94 -14.00
N PHE A 428 -53.53 9.72 -13.10
CA PHE A 428 -53.01 9.97 -11.76
C PHE A 428 -53.95 9.43 -10.69
N ASP A 429 -53.35 9.08 -9.54
CA ASP A 429 -54.08 8.72 -8.32
C ASP A 429 -53.89 9.86 -7.30
N PHE A 430 -54.70 10.92 -7.43
CA PHE A 430 -54.72 12.04 -6.48
C PHE A 430 -56.09 12.21 -5.84
N SER A 431 -56.08 12.73 -4.61
CA SER A 431 -57.30 13.16 -3.93
C SER A 431 -57.73 14.54 -4.45
N ARG A 432 -59.03 14.75 -4.67
CA ARG A 432 -59.57 15.99 -5.24
C ARG A 432 -59.28 17.25 -4.40
N SER A 433 -58.88 17.09 -3.13
CA SER A 433 -58.54 18.18 -2.21
C SER A 433 -57.19 18.85 -2.48
N ASP A 434 -56.35 18.30 -3.36
CA ASP A 434 -55.00 18.79 -3.62
C ASP A 434 -54.91 19.78 -4.80
N LEU A 435 -56.05 20.13 -5.43
CA LEU A 435 -56.08 20.83 -6.72
C LEU A 435 -57.07 22.01 -6.73
N VAL A 436 -56.65 23.13 -7.34
CA VAL A 436 -57.48 24.33 -7.54
C VAL A 436 -58.49 24.09 -8.67
N GLU A 437 -59.76 24.46 -8.43
CA GLU A 437 -60.93 23.86 -9.08
C GLU A 437 -61.24 24.28 -10.52
N ASP A 438 -60.43 25.11 -11.20
CA ASP A 438 -60.72 25.48 -12.60
C ASP A 438 -59.46 25.79 -13.44
N GLY A 439 -59.23 24.95 -14.46
CA GLY A 439 -58.89 25.35 -15.83
C GLY A 439 -57.54 26.03 -16.15
N THR A 440 -56.68 25.27 -16.84
CA THR A 440 -55.54 25.69 -17.70
C THR A 440 -54.34 26.37 -17.01
N GLY A 441 -53.14 25.81 -17.26
CA GLY A 441 -51.87 26.41 -16.87
C GLY A 441 -51.36 25.90 -15.53
N GLY A 442 -50.84 24.67 -15.49
CA GLY A 442 -50.11 24.11 -14.34
C GLY A 442 -48.73 23.60 -14.75
N ARG A 443 -47.93 23.11 -13.81
CA ARG A 443 -46.69 22.37 -14.12
C ARG A 443 -46.70 20.99 -13.49
N LEU A 444 -46.48 19.98 -14.31
CA LEU A 444 -46.20 18.63 -13.86
C LEU A 444 -44.71 18.53 -13.56
N ILE A 445 -44.36 18.34 -12.29
CA ILE A 445 -42.99 18.09 -11.85
C ILE A 445 -42.87 16.63 -11.43
N SER A 446 -41.82 15.99 -11.95
CA SER A 446 -41.46 14.62 -11.59
C SER A 446 -39.95 14.48 -11.55
N PHE A 447 -39.46 13.39 -10.97
CA PHE A 447 -38.04 13.16 -10.81
C PHE A 447 -37.66 11.70 -11.00
N ILE A 448 -36.40 11.49 -11.39
CA ILE A 448 -35.76 10.19 -11.49
C ILE A 448 -34.59 10.17 -10.48
N PRO A 449 -34.61 9.30 -9.46
CA PRO A 449 -33.53 9.21 -8.48
C PRO A 449 -32.26 8.58 -9.08
N LEU A 450 -31.14 9.30 -8.99
CA LEU A 450 -29.82 8.90 -9.46
C LEU A 450 -28.81 8.94 -8.30
N GLY A 451 -29.03 8.09 -7.30
CA GLY A 451 -28.19 8.04 -6.10
C GLY A 451 -28.42 9.24 -5.19
N GLY A 452 -27.43 10.12 -5.07
CA GLY A 452 -27.53 11.35 -4.27
C GLY A 452 -28.26 12.50 -4.98
N LYS A 453 -28.47 12.37 -6.28
CA LYS A 453 -29.08 13.40 -7.14
C LYS A 453 -30.43 12.97 -7.68
N LEU A 454 -31.22 13.95 -8.10
CA LEU A 454 -32.50 13.78 -8.77
C LEU A 454 -32.40 14.43 -10.14
N LEU A 455 -32.74 13.68 -11.19
CA LEU A 455 -33.01 14.26 -12.49
C LEU A 455 -34.48 14.70 -12.48
N VAL A 456 -34.69 16.00 -12.36
CA VAL A 456 -36.02 16.61 -12.23
C VAL A 456 -36.45 17.13 -13.60
N PHE A 457 -37.71 16.91 -13.96
CA PHE A 457 -38.28 17.48 -15.17
C PHE A 457 -39.64 18.12 -14.87
N ALA A 458 -39.89 19.27 -15.47
CA ALA A 458 -41.10 20.06 -15.32
C ALA A 458 -41.73 20.35 -16.69
N VAL A 459 -43.02 20.03 -16.85
CA VAL A 459 -43.75 20.17 -18.12
C VAL A 459 -45.04 20.97 -17.90
N PRO A 460 -45.39 21.92 -18.78
CA PRO A 460 -46.67 22.62 -18.68
C PRO A 460 -47.87 21.67 -18.90
N VAL A 461 -48.89 21.81 -18.05
CA VAL A 461 -50.13 21.04 -18.10
C VAL A 461 -51.18 21.79 -18.92
N LYS A 462 -51.72 21.15 -19.95
CA LYS A 462 -52.74 21.74 -20.83
C LYS A 462 -54.11 21.74 -20.18
N SER A 463 -54.55 20.58 -19.71
CA SER A 463 -55.85 20.41 -19.07
C SER A 463 -55.85 19.22 -18.11
N ILE A 464 -56.80 19.22 -17.16
CA ILE A 464 -57.02 18.13 -16.21
C ILE A 464 -58.50 17.73 -16.33
N ASP A 465 -58.76 16.45 -16.56
CA ASP A 465 -60.10 15.86 -16.61
C ASP A 465 -60.38 15.09 -15.31
N PHE A 466 -61.46 15.45 -14.63
CA PHE A 466 -61.84 14.94 -13.30
C PHE A 466 -62.96 13.91 -13.33
N ASN A 467 -63.43 13.48 -14.51
CA ASN A 467 -64.72 12.80 -14.61
C ASN A 467 -64.73 11.34 -14.12
N SER A 468 -63.59 10.64 -13.91
CA SER A 468 -63.56 9.26 -13.32
C SER A 468 -62.15 8.68 -13.04
N ASN A 469 -61.38 9.38 -12.21
CA ASN A 469 -59.91 9.32 -11.97
C ASN A 469 -59.27 10.56 -12.60
N PRO A 470 -58.51 11.37 -11.85
CA PRO A 470 -57.92 12.57 -12.41
C PRO A 470 -56.95 12.18 -13.53
N ARG A 471 -57.32 12.55 -14.75
CA ARG A 471 -56.49 12.40 -15.94
C ARG A 471 -55.86 13.74 -16.23
N VAL A 472 -54.54 13.77 -16.27
CA VAL A 472 -53.82 14.99 -16.65
C VAL A 472 -53.42 14.85 -18.11
N VAL A 473 -53.83 15.82 -18.90
CA VAL A 473 -53.49 15.91 -20.31
C VAL A 473 -52.35 16.91 -20.45
N VAL A 474 -51.18 16.40 -20.82
CA VAL A 474 -49.97 17.19 -21.00
C VAL A 474 -49.73 17.32 -22.51
N ASP A 475 -49.51 18.53 -22.99
CA ASP A 475 -49.06 18.71 -24.37
C ASP A 475 -47.63 18.16 -24.50
N VAL A 476 -47.29 17.55 -25.64
CA VAL A 476 -45.89 17.25 -25.97
C VAL A 476 -45.25 18.59 -26.33
N PRO A 477 -44.40 19.18 -25.46
CA PRO A 477 -43.87 20.51 -25.73
C PRO A 477 -43.01 20.47 -27.00
N SER A 478 -43.09 21.50 -27.85
CA SER A 478 -41.95 21.81 -28.71
C SER A 478 -40.77 22.12 -27.78
N GLY A 479 -39.58 21.59 -28.07
CA GLY A 479 -38.48 21.40 -27.11
C GLY A 479 -38.00 22.60 -26.26
N GLU A 480 -38.55 23.79 -26.42
CA GLU A 480 -38.27 25.00 -25.63
C GLU A 480 -39.11 25.10 -24.34
N GLN A 481 -40.15 24.28 -24.13
CA GLN A 481 -41.04 24.39 -22.96
C GLN A 481 -40.81 23.35 -21.85
N LEU A 482 -39.83 22.46 -22.01
CA LEU A 482 -39.48 21.46 -21.01
C LEU A 482 -38.24 21.89 -20.22
N GLU A 483 -38.39 22.03 -18.91
CA GLU A 483 -37.26 22.28 -18.01
C GLU A 483 -36.79 20.92 -17.45
N ILE A 484 -35.50 20.62 -17.63
CA ILE A 484 -34.88 19.39 -17.11
C ILE A 484 -33.56 19.74 -16.43
N ASP A 485 -33.48 19.45 -15.14
CA ASP A 485 -32.35 19.81 -14.29
C ASP A 485 -31.84 18.64 -13.48
N LEU A 486 -30.59 18.74 -13.05
CA LEU A 486 -29.99 17.82 -12.11
C LEU A 486 -29.84 18.50 -10.76
N VAL A 487 -30.61 18.05 -9.77
CA VAL A 487 -30.74 18.69 -8.45
C VAL A 487 -30.20 17.76 -7.37
N ASP A 488 -29.48 18.28 -6.39
CA ASP A 488 -29.10 17.50 -5.21
C ASP A 488 -30.35 17.14 -4.39
N ARG A 489 -30.40 15.91 -3.85
CA ARG A 489 -31.62 15.42 -3.16
C ARG A 489 -31.99 16.30 -1.96
N SER A 490 -31.04 16.96 -1.32
CA SER A 490 -31.28 17.92 -0.23
C SER A 490 -32.00 19.19 -0.67
N ASP A 491 -31.81 19.58 -1.93
CA ASP A 491 -32.18 20.90 -2.44
C ASP A 491 -33.49 20.83 -3.24
N TYR A 492 -34.03 19.63 -3.43
CA TYR A 492 -35.26 19.40 -4.19
C TYR A 492 -36.46 20.19 -3.66
N SER A 493 -36.59 20.33 -2.34
CA SER A 493 -37.68 21.14 -1.75
C SER A 493 -37.55 22.61 -2.16
N GLU A 494 -36.33 23.17 -2.10
CA GLU A 494 -36.05 24.54 -2.52
C GLU A 494 -36.28 24.71 -4.03
N TYR A 495 -35.86 23.72 -4.84
CA TYR A 495 -36.12 23.68 -6.27
C TYR A 495 -37.62 23.71 -6.59
N ILE A 496 -38.45 22.95 -5.86
CA ILE A 496 -39.92 23.00 -6.01
C ILE A 496 -40.47 24.41 -5.69
N GLU A 497 -39.98 25.07 -4.64
CA GLU A 497 -40.47 26.40 -4.27
C GLU A 497 -40.22 27.43 -5.39
N CYS A 498 -39.15 27.30 -6.18
CA CYS A 498 -38.90 28.17 -7.34
C CYS A 498 -40.04 28.11 -8.40
N PHE A 499 -40.82 27.03 -8.45
CA PHE A 499 -41.97 26.91 -9.35
C PHE A 499 -43.28 27.42 -8.74
N ARG A 500 -43.32 27.70 -7.42
CA ARG A 500 -44.50 28.24 -6.73
C ARG A 500 -44.63 29.75 -6.81
N ASP A 501 -43.55 30.46 -7.13
CA ASP A 501 -43.55 31.93 -7.31
C ASP A 501 -44.25 32.40 -8.60
N ILE A 502 -44.84 31.48 -9.40
CA ILE A 502 -45.63 31.79 -10.60
C ILE A 502 -47.11 31.93 -10.20
N PRO A 503 -47.69 33.16 -10.13
CA PRO A 503 -48.88 33.43 -9.30
C PRO A 503 -50.23 32.82 -9.73
N GLU A 504 -50.32 32.03 -10.79
CA GLU A 504 -51.61 31.60 -11.37
C GLU A 504 -51.65 30.12 -11.82
N ALA A 505 -50.69 29.27 -11.42
CA ALA A 505 -50.58 27.91 -11.95
C ALA A 505 -50.57 26.78 -10.87
N PRO A 506 -51.47 25.77 -10.90
CA PRO A 506 -51.38 24.62 -10.02
C PRO A 506 -50.12 23.77 -10.28
N LEU A 507 -49.43 23.40 -9.19
CA LEU A 507 -48.25 22.53 -9.22
C LEU A 507 -48.65 21.07 -8.98
N LEU A 508 -48.44 20.20 -9.96
CA LEU A 508 -48.72 18.76 -9.86
C LEU A 508 -47.43 17.99 -9.59
N LEU A 509 -47.32 17.31 -8.45
CA LEU A 509 -46.17 16.47 -8.11
C LEU A 509 -46.47 14.99 -8.42
N PHE A 510 -45.81 14.42 -9.44
CA PHE A 510 -46.01 13.02 -9.86
C PHE A 510 -45.59 11.99 -8.80
N ARG A 511 -44.66 12.37 -7.90
CA ARG A 511 -44.23 11.59 -6.74
C ARG A 511 -43.81 12.53 -5.61
N ASP A 512 -44.23 12.25 -4.38
CA ASP A 512 -43.65 12.87 -3.19
C ASP A 512 -42.32 12.18 -2.87
N LEU A 513 -41.27 12.95 -2.58
CA LEU A 513 -39.97 12.47 -2.11
C LEU A 513 -40.07 11.56 -0.87
N LYS A 514 -41.13 11.71 -0.06
CA LYS A 514 -41.40 10.84 1.10
C LYS A 514 -41.85 9.43 0.72
N GLN A 515 -42.33 9.24 -0.51
CA GLN A 515 -42.81 7.96 -1.03
C GLN A 515 -41.76 7.22 -1.89
N ALA A 516 -40.58 7.82 -2.14
CA ALA A 516 -39.51 7.33 -3.02
C ALA A 516 -38.14 7.20 -2.31
#